data_AF-A0A9P5E299-F1
#
_entry.id   AF-A0A9P5E299-F1
#
_cell.length_a   1.000
_cell.length_b   1.000
_cell.length_c   1.000
_cell.angle_alpha   90.00
_cell.angle_beta   90.00
_cell.angle_gamma   90.00
#
_symmetry.space_group_name_H-M   'P 1'
#
loop_
_entity.id
_entity.type
_entity.pdbx_description
1 polymer ?
#
loop_
_entity_poly.entity_id
_entity_poly.type
_entity_poly.pdbx_seq_one_letter_code
_entity_poly.pdbx_strand_id
1 'polypeptide(L)' 'MDSELSFPPGTSRLLSRSEIILVPTPSQDPNDPLNWSKRRKAWNFTLVLAVTVA' A
#
# COMPACT_ATOMS: atom_id res chain seq x y z
N MET A 1 -13.31 24.24 -17.22
CA MET A 1 -12.75 23.54 -18.39
C MET A 1 -11.56 22.77 -17.87
N ASP A 2 -11.83 21.65 -17.20
CA ASP A 2 -10.80 20.79 -16.63
C ASP A 2 -10.66 19.69 -17.64
N SER A 3 -9.77 19.92 -18.60
CA SER A 3 -9.41 18.99 -19.67
C SER A 3 -9.38 17.57 -19.15
N GLU A 4 -10.18 16.71 -19.80
CA GLU A 4 -10.17 15.26 -19.65
C GLU A 4 -8.73 14.73 -19.75
N LEU A 5 -8.03 14.70 -18.62
CA LEU A 5 -6.91 13.81 -18.44
C LEU A 5 -7.53 12.41 -18.44
N SER A 6 -7.72 11.88 -19.65
CA SER A 6 -8.11 10.50 -19.89
C SER A 6 -7.00 9.64 -19.30
N PHE A 7 -7.12 9.36 -18.00
CA PHE A 7 -6.20 8.49 -17.31
C PHE A 7 -6.34 7.10 -17.92
N PRO A 8 -5.23 6.39 -18.15
CA PRO A 8 -5.32 5.01 -18.57
C PRO A 8 -6.11 4.22 -17.51
N PRO A 9 -6.85 3.18 -17.93
CA PRO A 9 -7.68 2.40 -17.02
C PRO A 9 -6.84 1.91 -15.83
N GLY A 10 -7.32 2.16 -14.61
CA GLY A 10 -6.63 1.81 -13.36
C GLY A 10 -5.79 2.93 -12.73
N THR A 11 -5.79 4.14 -13.29
CA THR A 11 -5.06 5.28 -12.71
C THR A 11 -6.00 6.29 -12.06
N SER A 12 -5.74 6.62 -10.80
CA SER A 12 -6.51 7.58 -9.99
C SER A 12 -5.69 8.84 -9.73
N ARG A 13 -6.30 10.02 -9.79
CA ARG A 13 -5.63 11.28 -9.43
C ARG A 13 -5.47 11.38 -7.92
N LEU A 14 -4.25 11.28 -7.41
CA LEU A 14 -3.94 11.31 -5.97
C LEU A 14 -3.87 12.72 -5.36
N LEU A 15 -3.80 13.75 -6.21
CA LEU A 15 -3.67 15.16 -5.80
C LEU A 15 -4.84 15.97 -6.37
N SER A 16 -5.85 16.22 -5.53
CA SER A 16 -6.99 17.08 -5.86
C SER A 16 -7.16 18.13 -4.77
N ARG A 17 -7.10 19.41 -5.13
CA ARG A 17 -7.42 20.57 -4.25
C ARG A 17 -6.74 20.50 -2.85
N SER A 18 -5.43 20.26 -2.83
CA SER A 18 -4.59 20.26 -1.61
C SER A 18 -4.82 19.13 -0.60
N GLU A 19 -5.64 18.13 -0.90
CA GLU A 19 -5.81 16.94 -0.07
C GLU A 19 -5.12 15.73 -0.72
N ILE A 20 -4.32 15.00 0.06
CA ILE A 20 -3.67 13.76 -0.37
C ILE A 20 -4.69 12.64 -0.18
N ILE A 21 -5.18 12.10 -1.29
CA ILE A 21 -6.08 10.95 -1.27
C ILE A 21 -5.21 9.69 -1.34
N LEU A 22 -5.25 8.87 -0.29
CA LEU A 22 -4.54 7.59 -0.25
C LEU A 22 -5.37 6.54 -1.01
N VAL A 23 -4.81 6.03 -2.11
CA VAL A 23 -5.40 4.95 -2.90
C VAL A 23 -4.38 3.80 -3.00
N PRO A 24 -4.71 2.59 -2.51
CA PRO A 24 -5.95 2.22 -1.82
C PRO A 24 -6.08 2.89 -0.44
N THR A 25 -7.31 2.98 0.05
CA THR A 25 -7.60 3.50 1.40
C THR A 25 -6.84 2.67 2.43
N PRO A 26 -6.18 3.29 3.43
CA PRO A 26 -5.44 2.56 4.45
C PRO A 26 -6.37 1.60 5.20
N SER A 27 -5.97 0.33 5.28
CA SER A 27 -6.68 -0.69 6.06
C SER A 27 -6.41 -0.49 7.54
N GLN A 28 -7.46 -0.60 8.37
CA GLN A 28 -7.35 -0.60 9.84
C GLN A 28 -7.26 -2.02 10.42
N ASP A 29 -7.18 -3.05 9.58
CA ASP A 29 -7.12 -4.44 10.05
C ASP A 29 -5.75 -4.72 10.71
N PRO A 30 -5.69 -5.10 12.00
CA PRO A 30 -4.44 -5.45 12.68
C PRO A 30 -3.76 -6.72 12.12
N ASN A 31 -4.48 -7.52 11.32
CA ASN A 31 -3.92 -8.66 10.61
C ASN A 31 -3.29 -8.26 9.27
N ASP A 32 -3.54 -7.06 8.77
CA ASP A 32 -2.88 -6.55 7.57
C ASP A 32 -1.36 -6.49 7.81
N PRO A 33 -0.54 -7.18 7.00
CA PRO A 33 0.90 -7.14 7.13
C PRO A 33 1.47 -5.73 7.10
N LEU A 34 0.76 -4.76 6.51
CA LEU A 34 1.14 -3.36 6.52
C LEU A 34 1.12 -2.76 7.94
N ASN A 35 0.15 -3.14 8.77
CA ASN A 35 -0.06 -2.62 10.14
C ASN A 35 0.80 -3.31 11.22
N TRP A 36 1.54 -4.36 10.87
CA TRP A 36 2.34 -5.10 11.85
C TRP A 36 3.42 -4.25 12.53
N SER A 37 3.68 -4.55 13.81
CA SER A 37 4.85 -4.00 14.50
C SER A 37 6.15 -4.48 13.83
N LYS A 38 7.22 -3.70 13.94
CA LYS A 38 8.54 -4.02 13.34
C LYS A 38 9.01 -5.44 13.68
N ARG A 39 8.76 -5.89 14.92
CA ARG A 39 9.09 -7.24 15.39
C ARG A 39 8.32 -8.32 14.63
N ARG A 40 7.01 -8.14 14.42
CA ARG A 40 6.18 -9.10 13.67
C ARG A 40 6.59 -9.15 12.20
N LYS A 41 6.91 -8.00 11.59
CA LYS A 41 7.46 -7.95 10.22
C LYS A 41 8.80 -8.70 10.11
N ALA A 42 9.73 -8.44 11.02
CA ALA A 42 11.03 -9.09 11.03
C ALA A 42 10.90 -10.62 11.15
N TRP A 43 10.02 -11.11 12.02
CA TRP A 43 9.83 -12.55 12.16
C TRP A 43 9.33 -13.23 10.90
N ASN A 44 8.28 -12.68 10.29
CA ASN A 44 7.74 -13.25 9.06
C ASN A 44 8.75 -13.17 7.91
N PHE A 45 9.51 -12.08 7.81
CA PHE A 45 10.54 -11.95 6.79
C PHE A 45 11.67 -12.96 6.96
N THR A 46 12.16 -13.18 8.19
CA THR A 46 13.17 -14.20 8.47
C THR A 46 12.70 -15.60 8.10
N LEU A 47 11.43 -15.94 8.36
CA LEU A 47 10.87 -17.23 7.97
C LEU A 47 10.84 -17.41 6.44
N VAL A 48 10.40 -16.38 5.71
CA VAL A 48 10.41 -16.38 4.24
C VAL A 48 11.84 -16.53 3.71
N LEU A 49 12.79 -15.79 4.27
CA LEU A 49 14.20 -15.92 3.88
C LEU A 49 14.76 -17.32 4.14
N ALA A 50 14.48 -17.89 5.30
CA ALA A 50 14.96 -19.22 5.67
C ALA A 50 14.45 -20.30 4.70
N VAL A 51 13.18 -20.26 4.29
CA VAL A 51 12.64 -21.21 3.32
C VAL A 51 13.17 -20.98 1.90
N THR A 52 13.48 -19.74 1.51
CA THR A 52 14.01 -19.46 0.16
C THR A 52 15.48 -19.84 -0.01
N VAL A 53 16.24 -19.95 1.07
CA VAL A 53 17.69 -20.25 1.04
C VAL A 53 17.98 -21.74 1.26
N ALA A 54 17.03 -22.49 1.84
CA ALA A 54 17.10 -23.95 2.03
C ALA A 54 16.76 -24.71 0.75
#